data_AF-A0A2P5D6V5-F1
#
_entry.id   AF-A0A2P5D6V5-F1
#
_cell.length_a   1.000
_cell.length_b   1.000
_cell.length_c   1.000
_cell.angle_alpha   90.00
_cell.angle_beta   90.00
_cell.angle_gamma   90.00
#
_symmetry.space_group_name_H-M   'P 1'
#
loop_
_entity.id
_entity.type
_entity.pdbx_description
1 polymer ?
#
loop_
_entity_poly.entity_id
_entity_poly.type
_entity_poly.pdbx_seq_one_letter_code
_entity_poly.pdbx_strand_id
1 'polypeptide(L)'
;MQELGRQMVEHCAGSPLAFNLLAGILSKKHKLIEWETININAKKYINEGKIDGQQEIKYSDVLWVLGLSYDELPYQLKPCFLLSAHFPQNFEIRVKELCQMLDSRKLHYFSEPSKRKQH
;
A
#
# COMPACT_ATOMS: atom_id res chain seq x y z
N MET A 1 -11.37 9.34 -17.90
CA MET A 1 -10.47 8.35 -17.25
C MET A 1 -9.12 8.22 -17.95
N GLN A 2 -9.05 8.10 -19.29
CA GLN A 2 -7.77 7.98 -20.01
C GLN A 2 -6.76 9.08 -19.68
N GLU A 3 -7.18 10.35 -19.70
CA GLU A 3 -6.31 11.49 -19.39
C GLU A 3 -5.76 11.45 -17.95
N LEU A 4 -6.62 11.20 -16.95
CA LEU A 4 -6.20 10.99 -15.56
C LEU A 4 -5.22 9.81 -15.43
N GLY A 5 -5.47 8.71 -16.13
CA GLY A 5 -4.59 7.56 -16.16
C GLY A 5 -3.20 7.90 -16.69
N ARG A 6 -3.13 8.65 -17.80
CA ARG A 6 -1.87 9.10 -18.38
C ARG A 6 -1.08 9.97 -17.40
N GLN A 7 -1.72 10.93 -16.76
CA GLN A 7 -1.10 11.80 -15.76
C GLN A 7 -0.50 11.00 -14.59
N MET A 8 -1.23 10.00 -14.07
CA MET A 8 -0.71 9.17 -12.98
C MET A 8 0.44 8.26 -13.41
N VAL A 9 0.42 7.75 -14.66
CA VAL A 9 1.51 6.92 -15.21
C VAL A 9 2.80 7.72 -15.40
N GLU A 10 2.72 9.02 -15.71
CA GLU A 10 3.90 9.89 -15.78
C GLU A 10 4.65 9.93 -14.44
N HIS A 11 3.93 9.84 -13.31
CA HIS A 11 4.54 9.75 -11.98
C HIS A 11 5.23 8.41 -11.67
N CYS A 12 5.04 7.37 -12.50
CA CYS A 12 5.73 6.09 -12.34
C CYS A 12 7.19 6.13 -12.84
N ALA A 13 7.63 7.21 -13.52
CA ALA A 13 9.00 7.42 -13.97
C ALA A 13 9.64 6.23 -14.73
N GLY A 14 8.82 5.45 -15.45
CA GLY A 14 9.28 4.26 -16.19
C GLY A 14 9.50 2.99 -15.34
N SER A 15 9.19 3.02 -14.03
CA SER A 15 9.27 1.84 -13.16
C SER A 15 8.16 0.83 -13.46
N PRO A 16 8.48 -0.41 -13.89
CA PRO A 16 7.46 -1.44 -14.13
C PRO A 16 6.72 -1.82 -12.85
N LEU A 17 7.41 -1.79 -11.69
CA LEU A 17 6.80 -2.07 -10.39
C LEU A 17 5.76 -1.00 -10.04
N ALA A 18 6.10 0.28 -10.23
CA ALA A 18 5.16 1.36 -9.93
C ALA A 18 3.93 1.33 -10.84
N PHE A 19 4.16 1.07 -12.13
CA PHE A 19 3.09 0.90 -13.11
C PHE A 19 2.14 -0.25 -12.75
N ASN A 20 2.68 -1.43 -12.41
CA ASN A 20 1.87 -2.60 -12.08
C ASN A 20 1.04 -2.40 -10.82
N LEU A 21 1.59 -1.73 -9.80
CA LEU A 21 0.85 -1.40 -8.58
C LEU A 21 -0.30 -0.41 -8.89
N LEU A 22 0.00 0.67 -9.60
CA LEU A 22 -1.01 1.67 -10.00
C LEU A 22 -2.12 1.04 -10.84
N ALA A 23 -1.75 0.23 -11.85
CA ALA A 23 -2.71 -0.50 -12.67
C ALA A 23 -3.58 -1.45 -11.83
N GLY A 24 -2.99 -2.15 -10.86
CA GLY A 24 -3.70 -3.02 -9.93
C GLY A 24 -4.73 -2.27 -9.08
N ILE A 25 -4.38 -1.07 -8.61
CA ILE A 25 -5.30 -0.21 -7.85
C ILE A 25 -6.45 0.27 -8.75
N LEU A 26 -6.12 0.84 -9.91
CA LEU A 26 -7.10 1.43 -10.82
C LEU A 26 -8.03 0.38 -11.45
N SER A 27 -7.57 -0.87 -11.62
CA SER A 27 -8.39 -1.97 -12.14
C SER A 27 -9.65 -2.26 -11.30
N LYS A 28 -9.63 -1.87 -10.02
CA LYS A 28 -10.74 -2.06 -9.08
C LYS A 28 -11.70 -0.86 -9.02
N LYS A 29 -11.45 0.19 -9.81
CA LYS A 29 -12.22 1.45 -9.78
C LYS A 29 -12.96 1.64 -11.10
N HIS A 30 -14.26 1.92 -11.02
CA HIS A 30 -15.13 2.00 -12.19
C HIS A 30 -15.70 3.40 -12.43
N LYS A 31 -15.63 4.28 -11.43
CA LYS A 31 -16.18 5.64 -11.50
C LYS A 31 -15.06 6.67 -11.61
N LEU A 32 -15.33 7.76 -12.34
CA LEU A 32 -14.39 8.87 -12.50
C LEU A 32 -13.97 9.47 -11.15
N ILE A 33 -14.92 9.67 -10.24
CA ILE A 33 -14.70 10.21 -8.89
C ILE A 33 -13.67 9.40 -8.09
N GLU A 34 -13.63 8.07 -8.30
CA GLU A 34 -12.67 7.20 -7.63
C GLU A 34 -11.27 7.45 -8.17
N TRP A 35 -11.12 7.58 -9.50
CA TRP A 35 -9.84 7.89 -10.13
C TRP A 35 -9.32 9.28 -9.74
N GLU A 36 -10.21 10.26 -9.61
CA GLU A 36 -9.86 11.60 -9.12
C GLU A 36 -9.37 11.55 -7.68
N THR A 37 -10.04 10.78 -6.82
CA THR A 37 -9.64 10.56 -5.41
C THR A 37 -8.25 9.93 -5.34
N ILE A 38 -8.00 8.89 -6.15
CA ILE A 38 -6.69 8.24 -6.24
C ILE A 38 -5.62 9.23 -6.71
N ASN A 39 -5.90 10.06 -7.72
CA ASN A 39 -4.96 11.06 -8.22
C ASN A 39 -4.62 12.12 -7.16
N ILE A 40 -5.59 12.56 -6.37
CA ILE A 40 -5.36 13.50 -5.25
C ILE A 40 -4.44 12.86 -4.21
N ASN A 41 -4.72 11.61 -3.82
CA ASN A 41 -3.90 10.87 -2.86
C ASN A 41 -2.48 10.62 -3.41
N ALA A 42 -2.34 10.31 -4.69
CA ALA A 42 -1.04 10.14 -5.34
C ALA A 42 -0.20 11.43 -5.23
N LYS A 43 -0.79 12.58 -5.59
CA LYS A 43 -0.13 13.89 -5.47
C LYS A 43 0.29 14.20 -4.04
N LYS A 44 -0.56 13.87 -3.06
CA LYS A 44 -0.24 14.01 -1.63
C LYS A 44 1.03 13.22 -1.27
N TYR A 45 1.07 11.92 -1.58
CA TYR A 45 2.25 11.09 -1.29
C TYR A 45 3.51 11.55 -2.02
N ILE A 46 3.39 11.96 -3.29
CA ILE A 46 4.51 12.49 -4.08
C ILE A 46 5.08 13.77 -3.45
N ASN A 47 4.23 14.61 -2.88
CA ASN A 47 4.65 15.86 -2.24
C ASN A 47 5.18 15.62 -0.82
N GLU A 48 4.57 14.73 -0.03
CA GLU A 48 5.04 14.37 1.33
C GLU A 48 6.39 13.63 1.31
N GLY A 49 6.71 12.90 0.25
CA GLY A 49 8.02 12.28 0.05
C GLY A 49 9.16 13.26 -0.22
N LYS A 50 8.85 14.56 -0.42
CA LYS A 50 9.83 15.65 -0.59
C LYS A 50 9.99 16.39 0.74
N ILE A 51 10.62 15.75 1.72
CA ILE A 51 10.93 16.40 3.00
C ILE A 51 12.15 17.32 2.80
N ASP A 52 11.98 18.62 3.04
CA ASP A 52 13.05 19.62 2.99
C ASP A 52 14.24 19.20 3.86
N GLY A 53 15.43 19.11 3.25
CA GLY A 53 16.70 18.93 3.96
C GLY A 53 17.23 17.48 4.06
N GLN A 54 16.47 16.46 3.64
CA GLN A 54 17.03 15.12 3.43
C GLN A 54 17.28 14.90 1.95
N GLN A 55 18.57 14.78 1.59
CA GLN A 55 19.05 14.51 0.24
C GLN A 55 18.17 13.44 -0.42
N GLU A 56 17.57 13.82 -1.55
CA GLU A 56 17.04 12.98 -2.61
C GLU A 56 16.98 11.49 -2.26
N ILE A 57 15.94 11.10 -1.53
CA ILE A 57 15.58 9.70 -1.47
C ILE A 57 15.09 9.35 -2.89
N LYS A 58 16.00 8.87 -3.75
CA LYS A 58 15.75 8.26 -5.08
C LYS A 58 14.73 7.12 -5.06
N TYR A 59 14.14 6.80 -3.91
CA TYR A 59 13.02 5.88 -3.75
C TYR A 59 11.65 6.57 -3.90
N SER A 60 11.59 7.87 -4.22
CA SER A 60 10.32 8.59 -4.42
C SER A 60 9.42 7.92 -5.46
N ASP A 61 9.99 7.36 -6.52
CA ASP A 61 9.24 6.92 -7.71
C ASP A 61 8.33 5.72 -7.46
N VAL A 62 8.63 4.91 -6.43
CA VAL A 62 7.85 3.71 -6.07
C VAL A 62 7.17 3.86 -4.71
N LEU A 63 7.73 4.64 -3.79
CA LEU A 63 7.17 4.78 -2.44
C LEU A 63 5.76 5.39 -2.45
N TRP A 64 5.49 6.36 -3.33
CA TRP A 64 4.16 6.98 -3.38
C TRP A 64 3.07 5.95 -3.71
N VAL A 65 3.34 5.05 -4.66
CA VAL A 65 2.38 4.03 -5.08
C VAL A 65 2.32 2.87 -4.10
N LEU A 66 3.39 2.60 -3.34
CA LEU A 66 3.35 1.66 -2.22
C LEU A 66 2.46 2.16 -1.08
N GLY A 67 2.59 3.44 -0.71
CA GLY A 67 1.71 4.09 0.27
C GLY A 67 0.26 4.04 -0.18
N LEU A 68 0.01 4.41 -1.44
CA LEU A 68 -1.32 4.36 -2.03
C LEU A 68 -1.89 2.94 -2.11
N SER A 69 -1.06 1.94 -2.45
CA SER A 69 -1.47 0.53 -2.46
C SER A 69 -1.88 0.07 -1.07
N TYR A 70 -1.13 0.45 -0.03
CA TYR A 70 -1.46 0.12 1.35
C TYR A 70 -2.78 0.75 1.80
N ASP A 71 -3.07 1.97 1.38
CA ASP A 71 -4.33 2.64 1.70
C ASP A 71 -5.53 1.95 1.06
N GLU A 72 -5.38 1.52 -0.20
CA GLU A 72 -6.40 0.81 -0.99
C GLU A 72 -6.51 -0.68 -0.65
N LEU A 73 -5.64 -1.21 0.23
CA LEU A 73 -5.78 -2.57 0.73
C LEU A 73 -7.04 -2.68 1.61
N PRO A 74 -7.85 -3.75 1.45
CA PRO A 74 -8.90 -4.09 2.41
C PRO A 74 -8.34 -4.11 3.84
N TYR A 75 -9.11 -3.59 4.79
CA TYR A 75 -8.69 -3.46 6.19
C TYR A 75 -8.15 -4.77 6.78
N GLN A 76 -8.76 -5.90 6.43
CA GLN A 76 -8.37 -7.23 6.90
C GLN A 76 -6.97 -7.66 6.41
N LEU A 77 -6.47 -7.07 5.32
CA LEU A 77 -5.19 -7.41 4.71
C LEU A 77 -4.05 -6.46 5.13
N LYS A 78 -4.36 -5.27 5.66
CA LYS A 78 -3.33 -4.33 6.15
C LYS A 78 -2.41 -4.95 7.21
N PRO A 79 -2.92 -5.68 8.23
CA PRO A 79 -2.05 -6.38 9.18
C PRO A 79 -1.17 -7.47 8.54
N CYS A 80 -1.68 -8.14 7.49
CA CYS A 80 -0.91 -9.15 6.76
C CYS A 80 0.27 -8.53 6.03
N PHE A 81 0.07 -7.37 5.40
CA PHE A 81 1.13 -6.60 4.78
C PHE A 81 2.16 -6.10 5.81
N LEU A 82 1.72 -5.60 6.95
CA LEU A 82 2.65 -5.18 8.01
C LEU A 82 3.45 -6.35 8.59
N LEU A 83 2.86 -7.55 8.63
CA LEU A 83 3.57 -8.74 9.10
C LEU A 83 4.75 -9.10 8.19
N SER A 84 4.70 -8.82 6.89
CA SER A 84 5.82 -9.10 5.99
C SER A 84 7.07 -8.30 6.34
N ALA A 85 6.92 -7.13 6.99
CA ALA A 85 8.05 -6.32 7.47
C ALA A 85 8.81 -6.97 8.64
N HIS A 86 8.26 -8.00 9.28
CA HIS A 86 8.96 -8.76 10.33
C HIS A 86 10.03 -9.71 9.76
N PHE A 87 9.91 -10.11 8.50
CA PHE A 87 10.84 -11.04 7.87
C PHE A 87 12.07 -10.29 7.33
N PRO A 88 13.25 -10.93 7.32
CA PRO A 88 14.43 -10.35 6.67
C PRO A 88 14.18 -10.06 5.20
N GLN A 89 14.94 -9.10 4.65
CA GLN A 89 14.90 -8.81 3.22
C GLN A 89 15.22 -10.08 2.41
N ASN A 90 14.47 -10.32 1.32
CA ASN A 90 14.60 -11.48 0.45
C ASN A 90 14.37 -12.84 1.13
N PHE A 91 13.73 -12.86 2.30
CA PHE A 91 13.36 -14.10 2.95
C PHE A 91 12.19 -14.77 2.21
N GLU A 92 12.33 -16.06 1.92
CA GLU A 92 11.26 -16.85 1.32
C GLU A 92 10.22 -17.20 2.39
N ILE A 93 9.07 -16.54 2.33
CA ILE A 93 7.97 -16.79 3.27
C ILE A 93 7.07 -17.88 2.70
N ARG A 94 6.95 -19.01 3.40
CA ARG A 94 5.96 -20.03 3.05
C ARG A 94 4.57 -19.53 3.42
N VAL A 95 3.64 -19.53 2.46
CA VAL A 95 2.25 -19.05 2.65
C VAL A 95 1.59 -19.70 3.88
N LYS A 96 1.80 -21.01 4.08
CA LYS A 96 1.26 -21.75 5.23
C LYS A 96 1.74 -21.19 6.57
N GLU A 97 3.00 -20.82 6.69
CA GLU A 97 3.56 -20.25 7.92
C GLU A 97 3.00 -18.86 8.17
N LEU A 98 2.91 -18.04 7.13
CA LEU A 98 2.31 -16.70 7.24
C LEU A 98 0.85 -16.78 7.71
N CYS A 99 0.05 -17.69 7.14
CA CYS A 99 -1.33 -17.92 7.57
C CYS A 99 -1.40 -18.33 9.05
N GLN A 100 -0.59 -19.29 9.48
CA GLN A 100 -0.56 -19.75 10.87
C GLN A 100 -0.17 -18.64 11.86
N MET A 101 0.79 -17.78 11.49
CA MET A 101 1.18 -16.63 12.31
C MET A 101 0.04 -15.59 12.40
N LEU A 102 -0.69 -15.37 11.31
CA LEU A 102 -1.83 -14.46 11.28
C LEU A 102 -2.98 -14.97 12.14
N ASP A 103 -3.31 -16.26 12.04
CA ASP A 103 -4.37 -16.87 12.85
C ASP A 103 -4.02 -16.84 14.33
N SER A 104 -2.77 -17.18 14.67
CA SER A 104 -2.26 -17.08 16.05
C SER A 104 -2.34 -15.65 16.60
N ARG A 105 -1.95 -14.64 15.81
CA ARG A 105 -2.03 -13.23 16.24
C ARG A 105 -3.47 -12.73 16.37
N LYS A 106 -4.38 -13.15 15.47
CA LYS A 106 -5.81 -12.84 15.59
C LYS A 106 -6.38 -13.45 16.87
N LEU A 107 -6.10 -14.71 17.16
CA LEU A 107 -6.54 -15.38 18.40
C LEU A 107 -6.00 -14.67 19.64
N HIS A 108 -4.73 -14.26 19.65
CA HIS A 108 -4.17 -13.46 20.73
C HIS A 108 -4.93 -12.13 20.92
N TYR A 109 -5.19 -11.40 19.82
CA TYR A 109 -5.95 -10.14 19.86
C TYR A 109 -7.38 -10.33 20.40
N PHE A 110 -8.07 -11.41 20.04
CA PHE A 110 -9.41 -11.73 20.57
C PHE A 110 -9.38 -12.23 22.03
N SER A 111 -8.28 -12.82 22.47
CA SER A 111 -8.10 -13.31 23.84
C SER A 111 -7.74 -12.21 24.84
N GLU A 112 -7.22 -11.06 24.39
CA GLU A 112 -6.88 -9.92 25.24
C GLU A 112 -8.14 -9.23 25.80
N PRO A 113 -8.37 -9.24 27.13
CA PRO A 113 -9.57 -8.65 27.74
C PRO A 113 -9.73 -7.16 27.47
N SER A 114 -8.62 -6.45 27.27
CA SER A 114 -8.54 -5.00 27.09
C SER A 114 -9.10 -4.49 25.76
N LYS A 115 -9.27 -5.36 24.75
CA LYS A 115 -9.70 -4.98 23.39
C LYS A 115 -11.13 -5.40 23.03
N ARG A 116 -11.88 -5.97 23.99
CA ARG A 116 -13.28 -6.42 23.81
C ARG A 116 -14.33 -5.30 23.68
N LYS A 117 -13.96 -4.01 23.78
CA LYS A 117 -14.92 -2.89 23.88
C LYS A 117 -15.03 -1.98 22.65
N GLN A 118 -14.74 -2.44 21.44
CA GLN A 118 -14.92 -1.62 20.23
C GLN A 118 -15.72 -2.34 19.14
N HIS A 119 -16.87 -2.91 19.51
CA HIS A 119 -17.86 -3.34 18.53
C HIS A 119 -19.27 -2.95 18.98
#